data_AF-A0A382RCK2-F1
#
_entry.id   AF-A0A382RCK2-F1
#
_cell.length_a   1.000
_cell.length_b   1.000
_cell.length_c   1.000
_cell.angle_alpha   90.00
_cell.angle_beta   90.00
_cell.angle_gamma   90.00
#
_symmetry.space_group_name_H-M   'P 1'
#
loop_
_entity.id
_entity.type
_entity.pdbx_description
1 polymer ?
#
loop_
_entity_poly.entity_id
_entity_poly.type
_entity_poly.pdbx_seq_one_letter_code
_entity_poly.pdbx_strand_id
1 'polypeptide(L)'
;HDFTKTLRPLLESKKTYKLGHNFKFDWSFLWYHMGIDCQPILDTMLAAIVCEYGTMQEKGRWSLAALSLEKLGRHMDKDEELRTSFKGAPYTERQLHYAASDLAQTGELWNSYAPSLSGHFDIVKLECDIIPSVASTELAGMKIDRKKLKVLVEQANLSKKVLEKSLPIVSLTRGTASLGPNTEEKRLNPNSHKQIKEYFRESFRIELKDTSEKTLKGIEAEDAGKLSDLILQCRANKKLIGTYLKKLSPESLPEDGRLRSRFLSMGARTGRFSAQGILQTIPRQQEIRELFVPEEGNCFVIADYSQIELRVSAELSGEKVM
;
A
#
# COMPACT_ATOMS: atom_id res chain seq x y z
N HIS A 1 12.76 2.59 -34.90
CA HIS A 1 13.14 4.01 -34.95
C HIS A 1 13.38 4.46 -33.52
N ASP A 2 14.56 4.96 -33.17
CA ASP A 2 14.83 5.42 -31.80
C ASP A 2 14.29 6.85 -31.63
N PHE A 3 13.00 6.93 -31.26
CA PHE A 3 12.32 8.22 -31.05
C PHE A 3 12.96 9.05 -29.93
N THR A 4 13.76 8.42 -29.07
CA THR A 4 14.42 9.05 -27.93
C THR A 4 15.25 10.25 -28.38
N LYS A 5 15.99 10.16 -29.49
CA LYS A 5 16.82 11.28 -29.96
C LYS A 5 16.00 12.50 -30.35
N THR A 6 14.83 12.29 -30.95
CA THR A 6 13.97 13.36 -31.44
C THR A 6 13.09 13.94 -30.33
N LEU A 7 12.56 13.08 -29.45
CA LEU A 7 11.61 13.50 -28.42
C LEU A 7 12.25 13.86 -27.08
N ARG A 8 13.44 13.35 -26.75
CA ARG A 8 14.11 13.67 -25.47
C ARG A 8 14.23 15.18 -25.21
N PRO A 9 14.65 16.04 -26.17
CA PRO A 9 14.71 17.47 -25.93
C PRO A 9 13.36 18.10 -25.52
N LEU A 10 12.25 17.55 -26.03
CA LEU A 10 10.91 17.99 -25.68
C LEU A 10 10.47 17.44 -24.31
N LEU A 11 10.72 16.16 -24.06
CA LEU A 11 10.36 15.47 -22.82
C LEU A 11 11.11 16.05 -21.61
N GLU A 12 12.41 16.32 -21.75
CA GLU A 12 13.27 16.90 -20.70
C GLU A 12 13.23 18.45 -20.67
N SER A 13 12.44 19.08 -21.54
CA SER A 13 12.33 20.55 -21.56
C SER A 13 11.69 21.07 -20.28
N LYS A 14 12.41 21.95 -19.57
CA LYS A 14 11.91 22.68 -18.39
C LYS A 14 10.95 23.82 -18.74
N LYS A 15 10.84 24.19 -20.03
CA LYS A 15 9.99 25.29 -20.49
C LYS A 15 8.56 24.85 -20.81
N THR A 16 8.30 23.55 -20.87
CA THR A 16 7.04 22.99 -21.34
C THR A 16 6.55 21.94 -20.37
N TYR A 17 5.32 22.13 -19.89
CA TYR A 17 4.63 21.12 -19.11
C TYR A 17 4.25 19.93 -19.97
N LYS A 18 4.46 18.72 -19.45
CA LYS A 18 3.91 17.50 -20.04
C LYS A 18 2.63 17.15 -19.30
N LEU A 19 1.52 17.14 -20.03
CA LEU A 19 0.20 16.81 -19.50
C LEU A 19 -0.11 15.34 -19.79
N GLY A 20 -0.59 14.63 -18.78
CA GLY A 20 -1.02 13.24 -18.93
C GLY A 20 -2.03 12.83 -17.85
N HIS A 21 -2.24 11.53 -17.72
CA HIS A 21 -3.19 10.95 -16.78
C HIS A 21 -2.55 9.77 -16.05
N ASN A 22 -2.49 9.82 -14.71
CA ASN A 22 -1.74 8.84 -13.91
C ASN A 22 -0.26 8.75 -14.35
N PHE A 23 0.35 9.92 -14.52
CA PHE A 23 1.67 10.16 -15.10
C PHE A 23 2.81 9.47 -14.34
N LYS A 24 2.60 9.09 -13.07
CA LYS A 24 3.57 8.28 -12.32
C LYS A 24 3.95 7.00 -13.05
N PHE A 25 2.99 6.38 -13.76
CA PHE A 25 3.25 5.20 -14.57
C PHE A 25 4.18 5.53 -15.76
N ASP A 26 3.82 6.53 -16.55
CA ASP A 26 4.60 6.94 -17.73
C ASP A 26 5.99 7.45 -17.37
N TRP A 27 6.10 8.26 -16.32
CA TRP A 27 7.39 8.73 -15.82
C TRP A 27 8.25 7.54 -15.36
N SER A 28 7.69 6.57 -14.63
CA SER A 28 8.44 5.38 -14.21
C SER A 28 8.97 4.59 -15.40
N PHE A 29 8.15 4.43 -16.45
CA PHE A 29 8.54 3.74 -17.67
C PHE A 29 9.67 4.48 -18.41
N LEU A 30 9.51 5.78 -18.64
CA LEU A 30 10.50 6.63 -19.33
C LEU A 30 11.82 6.69 -18.56
N TRP A 31 11.77 6.84 -17.25
CA TRP A 31 12.95 6.87 -16.40
C TRP A 31 13.67 5.53 -16.40
N TYR A 32 12.96 4.42 -16.13
CA TYR A 32 13.57 3.10 -15.98
C TYR A 32 14.16 2.56 -17.29
N HIS A 33 13.46 2.71 -18.41
CA HIS A 33 13.90 2.14 -19.69
C HIS A 33 14.77 3.07 -20.51
N MET A 34 14.63 4.39 -20.34
CA MET A 34 15.24 5.37 -21.25
C MET A 34 16.09 6.41 -20.54
N GLY A 35 16.06 6.48 -19.19
CA GLY A 35 16.75 7.51 -18.43
C GLY A 35 16.30 8.92 -18.81
N ILE A 36 15.01 9.09 -19.12
CA ILE A 36 14.40 10.38 -19.46
C ILE A 36 13.67 10.90 -18.23
N ASP A 37 14.06 12.09 -17.77
CA ASP A 37 13.34 12.79 -16.70
C ASP A 37 12.35 13.79 -17.28
N CYS A 38 11.08 13.41 -17.30
CA CYS A 38 10.02 14.11 -18.02
C CYS A 38 9.40 15.30 -17.24
N GLN A 39 10.21 16.14 -16.57
CA GLN A 39 9.72 17.27 -15.76
C GLN A 39 9.75 18.62 -16.51
N PRO A 40 8.84 19.58 -16.25
CA PRO A 40 7.72 19.53 -15.30
C PRO A 40 6.47 18.83 -15.86
N ILE A 41 5.65 18.26 -14.96
CA ILE A 41 4.51 17.38 -15.29
C ILE A 41 3.20 17.98 -14.76
N LEU A 42 2.10 17.76 -15.47
CA LEU A 42 0.74 17.95 -14.97
C LEU A 42 -0.03 16.64 -15.14
N ASP A 43 -0.78 16.26 -14.11
CA ASP A 43 -1.55 15.01 -14.08
C ASP A 43 -3.03 15.32 -13.89
N THR A 44 -3.83 14.97 -14.90
CA THR A 44 -5.30 15.15 -14.88
C THR A 44 -5.99 14.32 -13.80
N MET A 45 -5.45 13.15 -13.42
CA MET A 45 -5.97 12.35 -12.33
C MET A 45 -5.78 13.07 -10.99
N LEU A 46 -4.59 13.65 -10.77
CA LEU A 46 -4.32 14.39 -9.53
C LEU A 46 -5.13 15.69 -9.48
N ALA A 47 -5.25 16.40 -10.62
CA ALA A 47 -6.13 17.56 -10.74
C ALA A 47 -7.58 17.23 -10.39
N ALA A 48 -8.12 16.12 -10.90
CA ALA A 48 -9.48 15.67 -10.60
C ALA A 48 -9.67 15.36 -9.11
N ILE A 49 -8.74 14.62 -8.50
CA ILE A 49 -8.80 14.26 -7.07
C ILE A 49 -8.81 15.52 -6.20
N VAL A 50 -7.93 16.49 -6.48
CA VAL A 50 -7.88 17.74 -5.72
C VAL A 50 -9.14 18.57 -5.92
N CYS A 51 -9.56 18.80 -7.17
CA CYS A 51 -10.73 19.62 -7.49
C CYS A 51 -12.05 19.03 -6.95
N GLU A 52 -12.12 17.72 -6.74
CA GLU A 52 -13.32 17.03 -6.27
C GLU A 52 -13.21 16.54 -4.81
N TYR A 53 -12.17 16.97 -4.09
CA TYR A 53 -11.93 16.62 -2.67
C TYR A 53 -11.93 15.09 -2.42
N GLY A 54 -11.41 14.34 -3.39
CA GLY A 54 -11.40 12.90 -3.42
C GLY A 54 -10.15 12.26 -2.80
N THR A 55 -10.06 10.94 -2.91
CA THR A 55 -8.85 10.18 -2.53
C THR A 55 -8.50 9.13 -3.57
N MET A 56 -7.20 8.81 -3.71
CA MET A 56 -6.71 7.75 -4.60
C MET A 56 -7.24 6.34 -4.24
N GLN A 57 -7.89 6.18 -3.07
CA GLN A 57 -8.49 4.92 -2.64
C GLN A 57 -9.84 4.63 -3.32
N GLU A 58 -10.48 5.63 -3.92
CA GLU A 58 -11.73 5.49 -4.67
C GLU A 58 -11.48 4.84 -6.03
N LYS A 59 -11.24 3.52 -5.99
CA LYS A 59 -10.82 2.72 -7.15
C LYS A 59 -11.81 2.88 -8.31
N GLY A 60 -11.26 3.06 -9.50
CA GLY A 60 -12.02 3.15 -10.75
C GLY A 60 -12.59 4.54 -11.06
N ARG A 61 -12.94 5.33 -10.02
CA ARG A 61 -13.50 6.68 -10.18
C ARG A 61 -12.57 7.61 -10.97
N TRP A 62 -11.29 7.58 -10.65
CA TRP A 62 -10.31 8.51 -11.22
C TRP A 62 -9.67 8.03 -12.53
N SER A 63 -10.17 6.94 -13.12
CA SER A 63 -9.66 6.50 -14.42
C SER A 63 -10.07 7.48 -15.52
N LEU A 64 -9.21 7.65 -16.53
CA LEU A 64 -9.51 8.52 -17.68
C LEU A 64 -10.88 8.19 -18.29
N ALA A 65 -11.18 6.90 -18.48
CA ALA A 65 -12.47 6.47 -19.02
C ALA A 65 -13.68 6.83 -18.13
N ALA A 66 -13.52 6.81 -16.80
CA ALA A 66 -14.60 7.20 -15.88
C ALA A 66 -14.80 8.71 -15.88
N LEU A 67 -13.72 9.47 -15.79
CA LEU A 67 -13.75 10.94 -15.79
C LEU A 67 -14.19 11.51 -17.14
N SER A 68 -13.76 10.93 -18.26
CA SER A 68 -14.22 11.31 -19.59
C SER A 68 -15.72 11.08 -19.78
N LEU A 69 -16.25 9.99 -19.25
CA LEU A 69 -17.68 9.73 -19.29
C LEU A 69 -18.45 10.75 -18.42
N GLU A 70 -17.98 10.97 -17.19
CA GLU A 70 -18.64 11.87 -16.23
C GLU A 70 -18.57 13.35 -16.64
N LYS A 71 -17.38 13.83 -17.03
CA LYS A 71 -17.13 15.26 -17.30
C LYS A 71 -17.36 15.67 -18.74
N LEU A 72 -17.08 14.76 -19.68
CA LEU A 72 -17.10 15.07 -21.12
C LEU A 72 -18.26 14.37 -21.85
N GLY A 73 -18.97 13.44 -21.20
CA GLY A 73 -20.01 12.63 -21.85
C GLY A 73 -19.46 11.68 -22.92
N ARG A 74 -18.14 11.40 -22.90
CA ARG A 74 -17.48 10.59 -23.92
C ARG A 74 -17.15 9.20 -23.44
N HIS A 75 -17.47 8.20 -24.26
CA HIS A 75 -17.06 6.83 -24.03
C HIS A 75 -15.67 6.57 -24.59
N MET A 76 -14.84 5.91 -23.79
CA MET A 76 -13.55 5.36 -24.24
C MET A 76 -13.68 3.87 -24.55
N ASP A 77 -12.92 3.39 -25.52
CA ASP A 77 -12.75 1.97 -25.77
C ASP A 77 -12.03 1.33 -24.56
N LYS A 78 -12.68 0.33 -23.95
CA LYS A 78 -12.18 -0.39 -22.77
C LYS A 78 -11.64 -1.77 -23.10
N ASP A 79 -11.55 -2.11 -24.38
CA ASP A 79 -11.05 -3.39 -24.86
C ASP A 79 -9.60 -3.64 -24.39
N GLU A 80 -9.41 -4.63 -23.50
CA GLU A 80 -8.09 -4.98 -22.96
C GLU A 80 -7.16 -5.57 -24.02
N GLU A 81 -7.70 -6.26 -25.02
CA GLU A 81 -6.90 -6.80 -26.13
C GLU A 81 -6.31 -5.64 -26.93
N LEU A 82 -7.12 -4.62 -27.23
CA LEU A 82 -6.65 -3.42 -27.91
C LEU A 82 -5.53 -2.72 -27.12
N ARG A 83 -5.70 -2.54 -25.81
CA ARG A 83 -4.71 -1.88 -24.93
C ARG A 83 -3.37 -2.61 -24.87
N THR A 84 -3.36 -3.93 -25.07
CA THR A 84 -2.15 -4.76 -25.01
C THR A 84 -1.61 -5.15 -26.40
N SER A 85 -2.32 -4.78 -27.47
CA SER A 85 -2.00 -5.13 -28.86
C SER A 85 -0.90 -4.28 -29.51
N PHE A 86 -0.38 -3.25 -28.84
CA PHE A 86 0.65 -2.34 -29.38
C PHE A 86 2.04 -3.00 -29.48
N LYS A 87 2.16 -4.02 -30.32
CA LYS A 87 3.38 -4.80 -30.54
C LYS A 87 3.69 -4.91 -32.03
N GLY A 88 4.87 -4.41 -32.43
CA GLY A 88 5.28 -4.38 -33.83
C GLY A 88 4.53 -3.32 -34.64
N ALA A 89 5.21 -2.71 -35.60
CA ALA A 89 4.59 -1.85 -36.60
C ALA A 89 4.27 -2.68 -37.86
N PRO A 90 3.30 -2.28 -38.71
CA PRO A 90 2.46 -1.08 -38.61
C PRO A 90 1.27 -1.23 -37.64
N TYR A 91 0.78 -0.10 -37.11
CA TYR A 91 -0.42 -0.06 -36.26
C TYR A 91 -1.70 0.04 -37.08
N THR A 92 -2.76 -0.61 -36.60
CA THR A 92 -4.10 -0.54 -37.20
C THR A 92 -4.76 0.82 -36.99
N GLU A 93 -5.75 1.16 -37.81
CA GLU A 93 -6.53 2.39 -37.65
C GLU A 93 -7.21 2.47 -36.27
N ARG A 94 -7.73 1.34 -35.77
CA ARG A 94 -8.33 1.26 -34.42
C ARG A 94 -7.31 1.60 -33.32
N GLN A 95 -6.08 1.10 -33.43
CA GLN A 95 -5.01 1.42 -32.48
C GLN A 95 -4.60 2.89 -32.53
N LEU A 96 -4.46 3.45 -33.72
CA LEU A 96 -4.13 4.87 -33.90
C LEU A 96 -5.25 5.77 -33.36
N HIS A 97 -6.51 5.43 -33.65
CA HIS A 97 -7.68 6.15 -33.13
C HIS A 97 -7.77 6.05 -31.61
N TYR A 98 -7.50 4.87 -31.03
CA TYR A 98 -7.44 4.69 -29.57
C TYR A 98 -6.38 5.60 -28.93
N ALA A 99 -5.15 5.59 -29.45
CA ALA A 99 -4.06 6.43 -28.93
C ALA A 99 -4.36 7.94 -29.07
N ALA A 100 -4.93 8.35 -30.21
CA ALA A 100 -5.34 9.74 -30.42
C ALA A 100 -6.48 10.17 -29.48
N SER A 101 -7.45 9.28 -29.23
CA SER A 101 -8.58 9.52 -28.32
C SER A 101 -8.12 9.67 -26.88
N ASP A 102 -7.18 8.85 -26.42
CA ASP A 102 -6.58 8.94 -25.07
C ASP A 102 -5.91 10.32 -24.85
N LEU A 103 -5.11 10.76 -25.84
CA LEU A 103 -4.45 12.07 -25.81
C LEU A 103 -5.46 13.23 -25.85
N ALA A 104 -6.41 13.20 -26.77
CA ALA A 104 -7.40 14.28 -26.93
C ALA A 104 -8.27 14.42 -25.67
N GLN A 105 -8.76 13.31 -25.13
CA GLN A 105 -9.58 13.32 -23.93
C GLN A 105 -8.81 13.77 -22.70
N THR A 106 -7.52 13.45 -22.58
CA THR A 106 -6.67 13.98 -21.50
C THR A 106 -6.61 15.52 -21.54
N GLY A 107 -6.38 16.11 -22.72
CA GLY A 107 -6.35 17.57 -22.88
C GLY A 107 -7.70 18.23 -22.60
N GLU A 108 -8.78 17.64 -23.10
CA GLU A 108 -10.14 18.14 -22.85
C GLU A 108 -10.56 18.00 -21.39
N LEU A 109 -10.16 16.91 -20.72
CA LEU A 109 -10.41 16.72 -19.30
C LEU A 109 -9.69 17.79 -18.49
N TRP A 110 -8.43 18.10 -18.80
CA TRP A 110 -7.71 19.20 -18.16
C TRP A 110 -8.45 20.53 -18.30
N ASN A 111 -8.91 20.86 -19.51
CA ASN A 111 -9.66 22.08 -19.78
C ASN A 111 -10.98 22.14 -18.98
N SER A 112 -11.65 21.00 -18.78
CA SER A 112 -12.87 20.93 -17.95
C SER A 112 -12.62 21.29 -16.49
N TYR A 113 -11.42 21.03 -15.96
CA TYR A 113 -11.02 21.39 -14.60
C TYR A 113 -10.39 22.78 -14.48
N ALA A 114 -10.03 23.43 -15.59
CA ALA A 114 -9.36 24.74 -15.58
C ALA A 114 -10.08 25.82 -14.73
N PRO A 115 -11.43 25.94 -14.73
CA PRO A 115 -12.12 26.89 -13.85
C PRO A 115 -11.90 26.59 -12.36
N SER A 116 -11.96 25.31 -11.98
CA SER A 116 -11.82 24.84 -10.58
C SER A 116 -10.38 24.84 -10.09
N LEU A 117 -9.40 24.83 -11.01
CA LEU A 117 -7.97 24.85 -10.69
C LEU A 117 -7.49 26.19 -10.14
N SER A 118 -8.22 27.29 -10.37
CA SER A 118 -7.79 28.65 -9.98
C SER A 118 -7.48 28.81 -8.48
N GLY A 119 -8.09 28.01 -7.60
CA GLY A 119 -7.79 27.96 -6.16
C GLY A 119 -6.94 26.78 -5.70
N HIS A 120 -6.60 25.85 -6.61
CA HIS A 120 -5.99 24.55 -6.29
C HIS A 120 -4.69 24.28 -7.04
N PHE A 121 -4.30 25.16 -7.98
CA PHE A 121 -3.19 24.89 -8.88
C PHE A 121 -1.87 24.62 -8.16
N ASP A 122 -1.56 25.36 -7.10
CA ASP A 122 -0.33 25.14 -6.31
C ASP A 122 -0.32 23.77 -5.62
N ILE A 123 -1.49 23.30 -5.17
CA ILE A 123 -1.65 21.96 -4.58
C ILE A 123 -1.45 20.89 -5.66
N VAL A 124 -2.11 21.04 -6.81
CA VAL A 124 -1.97 20.11 -7.94
C VAL A 124 -0.53 20.06 -8.43
N LYS A 125 0.12 21.22 -8.53
CA LYS A 125 1.52 21.33 -8.92
C LYS A 125 2.43 20.64 -7.90
N LEU A 126 2.23 20.87 -6.60
CA LEU A 126 2.97 20.19 -5.54
C LEU A 126 2.84 18.66 -5.66
N GLU A 127 1.62 18.16 -5.86
CA GLU A 127 1.34 16.73 -6.04
C GLU A 127 1.95 16.16 -7.34
N CYS A 128 2.08 16.97 -8.40
CA CYS A 128 2.75 16.56 -9.63
C CYS A 128 4.29 16.58 -9.48
N ASP A 129 4.84 17.56 -8.77
CA ASP A 129 6.28 17.74 -8.59
C ASP A 129 6.91 16.60 -7.76
N ILE A 130 6.13 15.97 -6.86
CA ILE A 130 6.57 14.80 -6.09
C ILE A 130 6.57 13.49 -6.90
N ILE A 131 5.92 13.44 -8.08
CA ILE A 131 5.77 12.19 -8.87
C ILE A 131 7.13 11.50 -9.09
N PRO A 132 8.19 12.21 -9.54
CA PRO A 132 9.49 11.59 -9.78
C PRO A 132 10.10 11.00 -8.50
N SER A 133 10.08 11.73 -7.39
CA SER A 133 10.62 11.23 -6.11
C SER A 133 9.88 9.97 -5.63
N VAL A 134 8.55 9.96 -5.76
CA VAL A 134 7.72 8.80 -5.39
C VAL A 134 8.00 7.62 -6.31
N ALA A 135 7.99 7.84 -7.62
CA ALA A 135 8.28 6.80 -8.62
C ALA A 135 9.71 6.24 -8.47
N SER A 136 10.71 7.09 -8.28
CA SER A 136 12.09 6.66 -8.00
C SER A 136 12.19 5.81 -6.75
N THR A 137 11.45 6.17 -5.69
CA THR A 137 11.40 5.38 -4.44
C THR A 137 10.79 4.00 -4.68
N GLU A 138 9.73 3.92 -5.48
CA GLU A 138 9.08 2.65 -5.86
C GLU A 138 9.98 1.78 -6.74
N LEU A 139 10.64 2.38 -7.73
CA LEU A 139 11.57 1.70 -8.63
C LEU A 139 12.80 1.20 -7.87
N ALA A 140 13.33 1.99 -6.96
CA ALA A 140 14.42 1.55 -6.09
C ALA A 140 13.95 0.38 -5.22
N GLY A 141 12.94 0.55 -4.37
CA GLY A 141 12.56 -0.47 -3.38
C GLY A 141 13.62 -0.67 -2.29
N MET A 142 13.42 -1.67 -1.43
CA MET A 142 14.30 -1.96 -0.29
C MET A 142 14.87 -3.37 -0.37
N LYS A 143 16.19 -3.50 -0.26
CA LYS A 143 16.90 -4.79 -0.26
C LYS A 143 16.66 -5.54 1.05
N ILE A 144 16.45 -6.85 0.94
CA ILE A 144 16.19 -7.75 2.07
C ILE A 144 17.37 -8.69 2.30
N ASP A 145 17.83 -8.81 3.54
CA ASP A 145 18.79 -9.82 3.97
C ASP A 145 18.12 -11.20 4.01
N ARG A 146 18.38 -12.00 2.96
CA ARG A 146 17.81 -13.34 2.81
C ARG A 146 18.25 -14.31 3.92
N LYS A 147 19.47 -14.13 4.48
CA LYS A 147 19.98 -15.01 5.54
C LYS A 147 19.25 -14.73 6.85
N LYS A 148 19.17 -13.46 7.25
CA LYS A 148 18.40 -13.05 8.44
C LYS A 148 16.92 -13.40 8.32
N LEU A 149 16.34 -13.23 7.13
CA LEU A 149 14.94 -13.60 6.88
C LEU A 149 14.69 -15.09 7.13
N LYS A 150 15.56 -15.97 6.62
CA LYS A 150 15.42 -17.42 6.81
C LYS A 150 15.43 -17.80 8.30
N VAL A 151 16.38 -17.25 9.05
CA VAL A 151 16.48 -17.47 10.51
C VAL A 151 15.21 -16.99 11.21
N LEU A 152 14.72 -15.79 10.89
CA LEU A 152 13.53 -15.24 11.53
C LEU A 152 12.25 -16.04 11.19
N VAL A 153 12.14 -16.55 9.96
CA VAL A 153 11.04 -17.44 9.56
C VAL A 153 11.08 -18.75 10.35
N GLU A 154 12.24 -19.37 10.51
CA GLU A 154 12.39 -20.60 11.30
C GLU A 154 12.02 -20.37 12.77
N GLN A 155 12.52 -19.30 13.38
CA GLN A 155 12.20 -18.90 14.75
C GLN A 155 10.70 -18.62 14.94
N ALA A 156 10.08 -17.85 14.05
CA ALA A 156 8.66 -17.54 14.12
C ALA A 156 7.79 -18.81 14.00
N ASN A 157 8.19 -19.76 13.14
CA ASN A 157 7.48 -21.03 13.01
C ASN A 157 7.64 -21.95 14.23
N LEU A 158 8.82 -21.97 14.86
CA LEU A 158 9.02 -22.67 16.13
C LEU A 158 8.17 -22.06 17.24
N SER A 159 8.22 -20.73 17.38
CA SER A 159 7.39 -19.98 18.33
C SER A 159 5.91 -20.26 18.12
N LYS A 160 5.44 -20.31 16.87
CA LYS A 160 4.06 -20.67 16.53
C LYS A 160 3.67 -22.02 17.14
N LYS A 161 4.49 -23.05 16.92
CA LYS A 161 4.23 -24.41 17.41
C LYS A 161 4.18 -24.46 18.94
N VAL A 162 5.07 -23.73 19.62
CA VAL A 162 5.11 -23.67 21.08
C VAL A 162 3.85 -22.97 21.60
N LEU A 163 3.54 -21.77 21.11
CA LEU A 163 2.38 -20.99 21.52
C LEU A 163 1.06 -21.76 21.27
N GLU A 164 0.90 -22.38 20.11
CA GLU A 164 -0.29 -23.16 19.78
C GLU A 164 -0.43 -24.42 20.65
N LYS A 165 0.68 -25.03 21.08
CA LYS A 165 0.67 -26.15 22.05
C LYS A 165 0.33 -25.71 23.46
N SER A 166 0.67 -24.49 23.86
CA SER A 166 0.34 -23.92 25.17
C SER A 166 -1.14 -23.53 25.29
N LEU A 167 -1.86 -23.42 24.17
CA LEU A 167 -3.29 -23.11 24.21
C LEU A 167 -4.09 -24.27 24.85
N PRO A 168 -5.14 -23.95 25.62
CA PRO A 168 -5.95 -24.95 26.28
C PRO A 168 -6.67 -25.84 25.27
N ILE A 169 -6.87 -27.10 25.65
CA ILE A 169 -7.69 -28.04 24.90
C ILE A 169 -9.16 -27.65 25.10
N VAL A 170 -9.91 -27.58 24.00
CA VAL A 170 -11.35 -27.32 24.05
C VAL A 170 -12.03 -28.65 23.77
N SER A 171 -12.65 -29.24 24.78
CA SER A 171 -13.55 -30.37 24.55
C SER A 171 -14.74 -29.83 23.75
N LEU A 172 -14.93 -30.32 22.52
CA LEU A 172 -16.15 -30.07 21.76
C LEU A 172 -17.30 -30.85 22.43
N THR A 173 -17.68 -30.46 23.64
CA THR A 173 -18.87 -31.01 24.27
C THR A 173 -20.10 -30.43 23.59
N ARG A 174 -20.74 -31.32 22.79
CA ARG A 174 -22.14 -31.32 22.34
C ARG A 174 -22.46 -30.60 21.02
N GLY A 175 -22.10 -31.27 19.93
CA GLY A 175 -22.81 -31.21 18.65
C GLY A 175 -22.66 -32.56 17.94
N THR A 176 -23.76 -33.31 17.88
CA THR A 176 -23.92 -34.64 17.27
C THR A 176 -23.09 -34.90 16.00
N ALA A 177 -22.14 -35.84 16.07
CA ALA A 177 -21.88 -36.88 15.05
C ALA A 177 -20.53 -37.59 15.33
N SER A 178 -20.63 -38.90 15.57
CA SER A 178 -19.61 -39.93 15.35
C SER A 178 -18.20 -39.71 15.92
N LEU A 179 -17.95 -40.36 17.06
CA LEU A 179 -16.63 -40.73 17.55
C LEU A 179 -15.95 -41.66 16.53
N GLY A 180 -15.16 -41.09 15.63
CA GLY A 180 -14.13 -41.83 14.90
C GLY A 180 -12.89 -42.02 15.78
N PRO A 181 -12.07 -43.07 15.57
CA PRO A 181 -10.93 -43.42 16.43
C PRO A 181 -9.73 -42.45 16.39
N ASN A 182 -9.87 -41.26 15.79
CA ASN A 182 -8.87 -40.20 15.80
C ASN A 182 -9.51 -38.89 16.32
N THR A 183 -9.88 -38.83 17.59
CA THR A 183 -10.17 -37.55 18.25
C THR A 183 -8.85 -36.84 18.53
N GLU A 184 -8.31 -36.13 17.53
CA GLU A 184 -7.28 -35.12 17.78
C GLU A 184 -7.82 -34.13 18.81
N GLU A 185 -7.12 -33.98 19.93
CA GLU A 185 -7.42 -32.96 20.94
C GLU A 185 -7.40 -31.58 20.28
N LYS A 186 -8.57 -31.01 20.01
CA LYS A 186 -8.66 -29.68 19.38
C LYS A 186 -8.37 -28.61 20.41
N ARG A 187 -7.24 -27.92 20.24
CA ARG A 187 -6.89 -26.73 21.03
C ARG A 187 -7.71 -25.52 20.61
N LEU A 188 -7.83 -24.56 21.52
CA LEU A 188 -8.52 -23.29 21.30
C LEU A 188 -7.92 -22.61 20.06
N ASN A 189 -8.76 -22.27 19.07
CA ASN A 189 -8.27 -21.51 17.92
C ASN A 189 -8.13 -20.03 18.30
N PRO A 190 -6.91 -19.46 18.35
CA PRO A 190 -6.70 -18.09 18.78
C PRO A 190 -7.29 -17.05 17.81
N ASN A 191 -7.77 -17.47 16.62
CA ASN A 191 -8.42 -16.59 15.65
C ASN A 191 -9.95 -16.73 15.63
N SER A 192 -10.51 -17.70 16.36
CA SER A 192 -11.94 -17.90 16.43
C SER A 192 -12.54 -17.04 17.54
N HIS A 193 -13.12 -15.91 17.15
CA HIS A 193 -13.79 -15.00 18.08
C HIS A 193 -14.87 -15.71 18.90
N LYS A 194 -15.62 -16.61 18.26
CA LYS A 194 -16.66 -17.42 18.91
C LYS A 194 -16.07 -18.34 19.98
N GLN A 195 -15.06 -19.13 19.64
CA GLN A 195 -14.45 -20.05 20.60
C GLN A 195 -13.80 -19.32 21.79
N ILE A 196 -13.17 -18.17 21.55
CA ILE A 196 -12.57 -17.37 22.63
C ILE A 196 -13.65 -16.88 23.59
N LYS A 197 -14.75 -16.29 23.07
CA LYS A 197 -15.85 -15.82 23.91
C LYS A 197 -16.48 -16.95 24.72
N GLU A 198 -16.74 -18.09 24.08
CA GLU A 198 -17.30 -19.28 24.75
C GLU A 198 -16.36 -19.78 25.85
N TYR A 199 -15.06 -19.91 25.58
CA TYR A 199 -14.09 -20.39 26.55
C TYR A 199 -13.96 -19.45 27.77
N PHE A 200 -13.90 -18.13 27.55
CA PHE A 200 -13.81 -17.16 28.65
C PHE A 200 -15.06 -17.14 29.52
N ARG A 201 -16.24 -17.31 28.92
CA ARG A 201 -17.50 -17.41 29.65
C ARG A 201 -17.58 -18.68 30.49
N GLU A 202 -17.21 -19.83 29.91
CA GLU A 202 -17.34 -21.13 30.59
C GLU A 202 -16.26 -21.34 31.66
N SER A 203 -15.02 -20.98 31.35
CA SER A 203 -13.86 -21.25 32.23
C SER A 203 -13.63 -20.17 33.27
N PHE A 204 -13.90 -18.90 32.94
CA PHE A 204 -13.61 -17.76 33.82
C PHE A 204 -14.85 -16.95 34.22
N ARG A 205 -16.04 -17.26 33.67
CA ARG A 205 -17.29 -16.47 33.87
C ARG A 205 -17.15 -15.01 33.43
N ILE A 206 -16.31 -14.75 32.42
CA ILE A 206 -16.08 -13.42 31.85
C ILE A 206 -16.79 -13.31 30.50
N GLU A 207 -17.70 -12.36 30.37
CA GLU A 207 -18.39 -12.03 29.12
C GLU A 207 -17.61 -10.97 28.33
N LEU A 208 -17.10 -11.34 27.15
CA LEU A 208 -16.30 -10.45 26.31
C LEU A 208 -17.17 -9.79 25.22
N LYS A 209 -17.22 -8.45 25.22
CA LYS A 209 -17.90 -7.65 24.17
C LYS A 209 -17.33 -7.94 22.78
N ASP A 210 -16.01 -7.97 22.66
CA ASP A 210 -15.26 -8.35 21.47
C ASP A 210 -13.95 -9.03 21.88
N THR A 211 -13.16 -9.48 20.91
CA THR A 211 -11.82 -10.02 21.18
C THR A 211 -10.75 -9.09 20.64
N SER A 212 -10.97 -7.78 20.66
CA SER A 212 -9.94 -6.82 20.23
C SER A 212 -8.74 -6.87 21.19
N GLU A 213 -7.59 -6.39 20.73
CA GLU A 213 -6.39 -6.30 21.58
C GLU A 213 -6.65 -5.46 22.85
N LYS A 214 -7.43 -4.38 22.72
CA LYS A 214 -7.83 -3.52 23.84
C LYS A 214 -8.65 -4.29 24.89
N THR A 215 -9.66 -5.03 24.46
CA THR A 215 -10.52 -5.81 25.38
C THR A 215 -9.75 -6.92 26.05
N LEU A 216 -8.91 -7.64 25.29
CA LEU A 216 -8.11 -8.76 25.79
C LEU A 216 -7.04 -8.29 26.79
N LYS A 217 -6.34 -7.18 26.54
CA LYS A 217 -5.37 -6.60 27.49
C LYS A 217 -6.01 -6.02 28.75
N GLY A 218 -7.30 -5.70 28.72
CA GLY A 218 -8.03 -5.15 29.86
C GLY A 218 -8.52 -6.20 30.87
N ILE A 219 -8.17 -7.48 30.70
CA ILE A 219 -8.58 -8.56 31.60
C ILE A 219 -7.63 -8.61 32.80
N GLU A 220 -8.14 -8.26 33.98
CA GLU A 220 -7.33 -8.17 35.22
C GLU A 220 -7.19 -9.51 35.96
N ALA A 221 -8.13 -10.44 35.77
CA ALA A 221 -8.08 -11.74 36.43
C ALA A 221 -6.86 -12.55 35.95
N GLU A 222 -6.01 -12.99 36.88
CA GLU A 222 -4.66 -13.49 36.58
C GLU A 222 -4.62 -14.62 35.52
N ASP A 223 -5.36 -15.71 35.73
CA ASP A 223 -5.36 -16.85 34.80
C ASP A 223 -6.01 -16.53 33.45
N ALA A 224 -7.06 -15.71 33.46
CA ALA A 224 -7.72 -15.24 32.26
C ALA A 224 -6.84 -14.26 31.47
N GLY A 225 -6.08 -13.42 32.17
CA GLY A 225 -5.07 -12.50 31.62
C GLY A 225 -3.93 -13.26 30.96
N LYS A 226 -3.39 -14.31 31.62
CA LYS A 226 -2.37 -15.19 31.01
C LYS A 226 -2.85 -15.83 29.70
N LEU A 227 -4.08 -16.34 29.66
CA LEU A 227 -4.65 -16.88 28.42
C LEU A 227 -4.85 -15.79 27.36
N SER A 228 -5.31 -14.62 27.78
CA SER A 228 -5.50 -13.45 26.92
C SER A 228 -4.19 -13.06 26.22
N ASP A 229 -3.11 -12.95 26.99
CA ASP A 229 -1.77 -12.66 26.47
C ASP A 229 -1.29 -13.75 25.53
N LEU A 230 -1.50 -15.02 25.87
CA LEU A 230 -1.15 -16.14 24.99
C LEU A 230 -1.90 -16.07 23.65
N ILE A 231 -3.20 -15.74 23.65
CA ILE A 231 -3.99 -15.55 22.43
C ILE A 231 -3.44 -14.38 21.60
N LEU A 232 -3.10 -13.26 22.25
CA LEU A 232 -2.53 -12.10 21.58
C LEU A 232 -1.16 -12.42 20.96
N GLN A 233 -0.31 -13.17 21.65
CA GLN A 233 0.96 -13.65 21.13
C GLN A 233 0.77 -14.57 19.92
N CYS A 234 -0.19 -15.51 19.98
CA CYS A 234 -0.54 -16.38 18.84
C CYS A 234 -0.98 -15.57 17.62
N ARG A 235 -1.85 -14.56 17.84
CA ARG A 235 -2.33 -13.68 16.76
C ARG A 235 -1.21 -12.82 16.18
N ALA A 236 -0.37 -12.25 17.04
CA ALA A 236 0.79 -11.46 16.63
C ALA A 236 1.75 -12.30 15.79
N ASN A 237 2.07 -13.52 16.22
CA ASN A 237 2.97 -14.42 15.50
C ASN A 237 2.36 -14.90 14.18
N LYS A 238 1.06 -15.20 14.14
CA LYS A 238 0.36 -15.51 12.89
C LYS A 238 0.40 -14.33 11.91
N LYS A 239 0.18 -13.10 12.39
CA LYS A 239 0.29 -11.88 11.58
C LYS A 239 1.72 -11.69 11.08
N LEU A 240 2.72 -11.92 11.93
CA LEU A 240 4.14 -11.88 11.57
C LEU A 240 4.43 -12.76 10.36
N ILE A 241 4.10 -14.05 10.47
CA ILE A 241 4.35 -15.03 9.41
C ILE A 241 3.51 -14.70 8.16
N GLY A 242 2.20 -14.54 8.30
CA GLY A 242 1.28 -14.48 7.18
C GLY A 242 1.24 -13.12 6.45
N THR A 243 1.45 -12.02 7.16
CA THR A 243 1.33 -10.66 6.60
C THR A 243 2.69 -10.09 6.21
N TYR A 244 3.72 -10.33 7.01
CA TYR A 244 5.04 -9.71 6.81
C TYR A 244 6.03 -10.69 6.20
N LEU A 245 6.43 -11.75 6.92
CA LEU A 245 7.50 -12.65 6.47
C LEU A 245 7.17 -13.34 5.14
N LYS A 246 5.92 -13.76 4.94
CA LYS A 246 5.48 -14.34 3.67
C LYS A 246 5.69 -13.39 2.48
N LYS A 247 5.44 -12.09 2.66
CA LYS A 247 5.62 -11.08 1.60
C LYS A 247 7.08 -10.67 1.38
N LEU A 248 7.96 -11.01 2.32
CA LEU A 248 9.41 -10.84 2.19
C LEU A 248 10.08 -12.08 1.58
N SER A 249 9.34 -13.16 1.33
CA SER A 249 9.90 -14.40 0.83
C SER A 249 10.46 -14.21 -0.58
N PRO A 250 11.51 -14.95 -0.98
CA PRO A 250 12.12 -14.83 -2.31
C PRO A 250 11.10 -15.00 -3.45
N GLU A 251 10.07 -15.83 -3.26
CA GLU A 251 9.01 -16.09 -4.24
C GLU A 251 8.04 -14.91 -4.39
N SER A 252 8.00 -14.02 -3.40
CA SER A 252 7.15 -12.81 -3.40
C SER A 252 7.89 -11.57 -3.87
N LEU A 253 9.21 -11.65 -4.05
CA LEU A 253 10.05 -10.52 -4.45
C LEU A 253 10.37 -10.58 -5.94
N PRO A 254 10.61 -9.42 -6.59
CA PRO A 254 11.18 -9.39 -7.94
C PRO A 254 12.57 -10.05 -7.98
N GLU A 255 13.08 -10.29 -9.18
CA GLU A 255 14.37 -10.97 -9.41
C GLU A 255 15.55 -10.29 -8.68
N ASP A 256 15.51 -8.97 -8.55
CA ASP A 256 16.51 -8.18 -7.83
C ASP A 256 16.44 -8.29 -6.30
N GLY A 257 15.44 -9.02 -5.77
CA GLY A 257 15.28 -9.27 -4.34
C GLY A 257 14.89 -8.03 -3.53
N ARG A 258 14.34 -6.99 -4.15
CA ARG A 258 13.95 -5.75 -3.46
C ARG A 258 12.44 -5.66 -3.25
N LEU A 259 12.03 -5.41 -2.01
CA LEU A 259 10.63 -5.17 -1.68
C LEU A 259 10.20 -3.79 -2.21
N ARG A 260 9.11 -3.77 -2.97
CA ARG A 260 8.48 -2.54 -3.48
C ARG A 260 7.07 -2.43 -2.92
N SER A 261 6.65 -1.22 -2.55
CA SER A 261 5.25 -0.88 -2.28
C SER A 261 4.86 0.25 -3.20
N ARG A 262 3.60 0.30 -3.62
CA ARG A 262 3.07 1.42 -4.39
C ARG A 262 2.54 2.47 -3.43
N PHE A 263 3.10 3.67 -3.47
CA PHE A 263 2.65 4.82 -2.71
C PHE A 263 1.57 5.59 -3.48
N LEU A 264 0.58 6.06 -2.73
CA LEU A 264 -0.52 6.91 -3.19
C LEU A 264 -0.39 8.23 -2.41
N SER A 265 0.02 9.32 -3.07
CA SER A 265 0.28 10.60 -2.40
C SER A 265 -0.98 11.15 -1.73
N MET A 266 -2.09 11.17 -2.45
CA MET A 266 -3.41 11.50 -1.92
C MET A 266 -4.18 10.24 -1.48
N GLY A 267 -3.51 9.40 -0.69
CA GLY A 267 -4.05 8.12 -0.24
C GLY A 267 -5.10 8.23 0.87
N ALA A 268 -4.92 9.18 1.79
CA ALA A 268 -5.85 9.46 2.88
C ALA A 268 -6.58 10.79 2.65
N ARG A 269 -7.78 10.95 3.23
CA ARG A 269 -8.54 12.21 3.19
C ARG A 269 -7.79 13.40 3.80
N THR A 270 -6.77 13.14 4.62
CA THR A 270 -5.89 14.16 5.21
C THR A 270 -4.77 14.62 4.28
N GLY A 271 -4.71 14.12 3.04
CA GLY A 271 -3.60 14.36 2.10
C GLY A 271 -2.34 13.55 2.40
N ARG A 272 -2.37 12.65 3.40
CA ARG A 272 -1.22 11.79 3.72
C ARG A 272 -1.05 10.67 2.69
N PHE A 273 0.20 10.32 2.45
CA PHE A 273 0.58 9.10 1.72
C PHE A 273 -0.08 7.87 2.34
N SER A 274 -0.60 7.00 1.48
CA SER A 274 -0.87 5.60 1.82
C SER A 274 -0.03 4.68 0.96
N ALA A 275 0.19 3.45 1.39
CA ALA A 275 0.93 2.44 0.62
C ALA A 275 0.07 1.20 0.35
N GLN A 276 0.01 0.80 -0.91
CA GLN A 276 -0.38 -0.55 -1.32
C GLN A 276 0.86 -1.43 -1.23
N GLY A 277 0.91 -2.28 -0.22
CA GLY A 277 2.10 -3.07 0.13
C GLY A 277 2.22 -3.16 1.64
N ILE A 278 3.43 -3.41 2.14
CA ILE A 278 3.66 -3.52 3.59
C ILE A 278 4.66 -2.50 4.14
N LEU A 279 5.35 -1.71 3.30
CA LEU A 279 6.42 -0.82 3.78
C LEU A 279 5.98 0.15 4.88
N GLN A 280 4.79 0.75 4.79
CA GLN A 280 4.25 1.63 5.84
C GLN A 280 3.73 0.87 7.08
N THR A 281 3.51 -0.44 6.99
CA THR A 281 2.91 -1.26 8.06
C THR A 281 3.89 -2.28 8.64
N ILE A 282 5.17 -2.24 8.24
CA ILE A 282 6.23 -3.05 8.81
C ILE A 282 6.29 -2.79 10.33
N PRO A 283 6.25 -3.84 11.15
CA PRO A 283 6.31 -3.69 12.59
C PRO A 283 7.60 -2.99 13.07
N ARG A 284 7.55 -2.40 14.27
CA ARG A 284 8.67 -1.62 14.82
C ARG A 284 9.78 -2.48 15.44
N GLN A 285 9.53 -3.77 15.62
CA GLN A 285 10.48 -4.73 16.18
C GLN A 285 11.80 -4.69 15.41
N GLN A 286 12.89 -4.62 16.16
CA GLN A 286 14.23 -4.48 15.61
C GLN A 286 14.59 -5.65 14.69
N GLU A 287 14.28 -6.89 15.08
CA GLU A 287 14.65 -8.06 14.27
C GLU A 287 13.99 -8.07 12.88
N ILE A 288 12.80 -7.46 12.76
CA ILE A 288 12.08 -7.33 11.48
C ILE A 288 12.66 -6.17 10.67
N ARG A 289 12.96 -5.03 11.30
CA ARG A 289 13.53 -3.86 10.60
C ARG A 289 14.96 -4.10 10.13
N GLU A 290 15.72 -4.92 10.85
CA GLU A 290 17.08 -5.33 10.48
C GLU A 290 17.14 -6.30 9.28
N LEU A 291 15.98 -6.77 8.79
CA LEU A 291 15.91 -7.47 7.50
C LEU A 291 16.17 -6.53 6.34
N PHE A 292 15.86 -5.24 6.49
CA PHE A 292 16.10 -4.24 5.47
C PHE A 292 17.53 -3.77 5.58
N VAL A 293 18.30 -3.93 4.50
CA VAL A 293 19.73 -3.59 4.46
C VAL A 293 20.02 -2.65 3.30
N PRO A 294 20.98 -1.72 3.45
CA PRO A 294 21.41 -0.90 2.33
C PRO A 294 22.16 -1.75 1.29
N GLU A 295 22.35 -1.18 0.10
CA GLU A 295 23.28 -1.75 -0.88
C GLU A 295 24.72 -1.69 -0.34
N GLU A 296 25.61 -2.54 -0.85
CA GLU A 296 27.02 -2.48 -0.49
C GLU A 296 27.61 -1.09 -0.80
N GLY A 297 28.39 -0.55 0.14
CA GLY A 297 28.91 0.82 0.07
C GLY A 297 27.93 1.92 0.48
N ASN A 298 26.67 1.60 0.77
CA ASN A 298 25.65 2.57 1.18
C ASN A 298 25.28 2.42 2.66
N CYS A 299 24.66 3.46 3.21
CA CYS A 299 24.01 3.45 4.53
C CYS A 299 22.60 4.02 4.45
N PHE A 300 21.75 3.70 5.43
CA PHE A 300 20.46 4.37 5.58
C PHE A 300 20.64 5.68 6.36
N VAL A 301 20.05 6.75 5.83
CA VAL A 301 19.90 8.03 6.53
C VAL A 301 18.43 8.16 6.91
N ILE A 302 18.16 8.31 8.20
CA ILE A 302 16.81 8.48 8.73
C ILE A 302 16.67 9.95 9.14
N ALA A 303 15.68 10.63 8.58
CA ALA A 303 15.29 11.98 8.96
C ALA A 303 13.81 11.98 9.34
N ASP A 304 13.49 12.54 10.50
CA ASP A 304 12.13 12.68 10.99
C ASP A 304 11.92 14.09 11.54
N TYR A 305 10.71 14.62 11.38
CA TYR A 305 10.39 15.94 11.90
C TYR A 305 10.05 15.85 13.38
N SER A 306 10.86 16.50 14.22
CA SER A 306 10.63 16.55 15.66
C SER A 306 9.32 17.30 15.97
N GLN A 307 8.30 16.56 16.39
CA GLN A 307 7.00 17.07 16.83
C GLN A 307 6.30 18.00 15.81
N ILE A 308 6.35 17.66 14.52
CA ILE A 308 5.78 18.51 13.46
C ILE A 308 4.32 18.88 13.69
N GLU A 309 3.50 17.94 14.15
CA GLU A 309 2.07 18.18 14.37
C GLU A 309 1.85 19.24 15.46
N LEU A 310 2.60 19.17 16.57
CA LEU A 310 2.51 20.17 17.65
C LEU A 310 3.03 21.53 17.19
N ARG A 311 4.13 21.56 16.42
CA ARG A 311 4.69 22.81 15.88
C ARG A 311 3.71 23.52 14.95
N VAL A 312 3.07 22.76 14.05
CA VAL A 312 2.03 23.29 13.15
C VAL A 312 0.82 23.77 13.95
N SER A 313 0.37 23.01 14.96
CA SER A 313 -0.74 23.43 15.82
C SER A 313 -0.45 24.73 16.58
N ALA A 314 0.75 24.88 17.14
CA ALA A 314 1.16 26.07 17.85
C ALA A 314 1.24 27.31 16.94
N GLU A 315 1.78 27.16 15.72
CA GLU A 315 1.77 28.23 14.72
C GLU A 315 0.34 28.63 14.36
N LEU A 316 -0.55 27.66 14.11
CA LEU A 316 -1.95 27.92 13.76
C LEU A 316 -2.75 28.56 14.91
N SER A 317 -2.44 28.23 16.17
CA SER A 317 -3.08 28.84 17.33
C SER A 317 -2.46 30.18 17.73
N GLY A 318 -1.34 30.59 17.12
CA GLY A 318 -0.56 31.74 17.54
C GLY A 318 0.06 31.60 18.93
N GLU A 319 0.26 30.36 19.39
CA GLU A 319 0.85 30.07 20.69
C GLU A 319 2.35 30.38 20.66
N LYS A 320 2.79 31.27 21.55
CA LYS A 320 4.17 31.77 21.58
C LYS A 320 5.04 30.97 22.54
N VAL A 321 4.43 30.19 23.44
CA VAL A 321 5.12 29.32 24.39
C VAL A 321 4.79 27.87 24.05
N MET A 322 5.72 27.19 23.39
CA MET A 322 5.60 25.77 23.02
C MET A 322 6.31 24.87 24.03
#